data_AF-A0A939WJA0-F1
#
_entry.id   AF-A0A939WJA0-F1
#
_cell.length_a   1.000
_cell.length_b   1.000
_cell.length_c   1.000
_cell.angle_alpha   90.00
_cell.angle_beta   90.00
_cell.angle_gamma   90.00
#
_symmetry.space_group_name_H-M   'P 1'
#
loop_
_entity.id
_entity.type
_entity.pdbx_description
1 polymer ?
#
loop_
_entity_poly.entity_id
_entity_poly.type
_entity_poly.pdbx_seq_one_letter_code
_entity_poly.pdbx_strand_id
1 'polypeptide(L)'
;MFRKICLSACLLLGFFCLTAQQYNVSYKEKDVKLKYCPNTTFGKQISAEWTAKNGKTPNLVAEAYYVLPKNEKVTMDDISVMARSFSTMEGIQYYSNSDEKYETLYSECYTVSDKDGKKKIPDMTSGSADGKKIYILQKDNSFGKSVYEMNFKQSADELYFTSVNLESLWYGIFKAVSAKALKLTFLINNGGKDLEFYVLVEGDIASIPFIDDFLKESFVARLDAVYNWYRKNYEEK
;
A
#
# COMPACT_ATOMS: atom_id res chain seq x y z
N MET A 1 24.71 -8.25 3.01
CA MET A 1 24.18 -9.59 2.71
C MET A 1 23.51 -10.11 3.99
N PHE A 2 22.23 -9.80 4.20
CA PHE A 2 21.40 -10.41 5.24
C PHE A 2 19.98 -10.50 4.67
N ARG A 3 19.62 -11.68 4.16
CA ARG A 3 18.22 -12.04 3.85
C ARG A 3 17.57 -12.42 5.18
N LYS A 4 16.80 -11.51 5.81
CA LYS A 4 15.80 -11.92 6.79
C LYS A 4 14.61 -12.47 6.00
N ILE A 5 14.58 -13.77 5.80
CA ILE A 5 13.33 -14.47 5.46
C ILE A 5 12.55 -14.51 6.78
N CYS A 6 11.49 -13.72 6.89
CA CYS A 6 10.58 -13.83 8.02
C CYS A 6 9.77 -15.13 7.85
N LEU A 7 10.34 -16.26 8.28
CA LEU A 7 9.57 -17.48 8.55
C LEU A 7 8.79 -17.25 9.85
N SER A 8 7.71 -16.48 9.78
CA SER A 8 6.75 -16.40 10.89
C SER A 8 5.99 -17.72 10.98
N ALA A 9 6.33 -18.52 12.00
CA ALA A 9 5.47 -19.41 12.78
C ALA A 9 4.34 -20.20 12.07
N CYS A 10 4.52 -20.68 10.83
CA CYS A 10 3.57 -21.58 10.17
C CYS A 10 3.77 -23.07 10.52
N LEU A 11 4.69 -23.40 11.42
CA LEU A 11 5.11 -24.80 11.67
C LEU A 11 4.19 -25.61 12.61
N LEU A 12 3.12 -25.03 13.17
CA LEU A 12 2.29 -25.72 14.16
C LEU A 12 0.91 -26.20 13.66
N LEU A 13 0.50 -25.92 12.41
CA LEU A 13 -0.84 -26.32 11.91
C LEU A 13 -0.89 -26.92 10.49
N GLY A 14 0.23 -27.41 9.94
CA GLY A 14 0.18 -28.26 8.73
C GLY A 14 -0.30 -27.58 7.44
N PHE A 15 -0.40 -26.26 7.40
CA PHE A 15 -0.58 -25.49 6.16
C PHE A 15 0.75 -24.83 5.78
N PHE A 16 1.41 -25.35 4.75
CA PHE A 16 2.49 -24.62 4.08
C PHE A 16 1.87 -23.45 3.30
N CYS A 17 1.59 -22.33 3.98
CA CYS A 17 1.25 -21.09 3.29
C CYS A 17 2.56 -20.43 2.83
N LEU A 18 3.07 -20.86 1.67
CA LEU A 18 4.26 -20.30 1.01
C LEU A 18 3.92 -18.91 0.44
N THR A 19 3.74 -17.91 1.30
CA THR A 19 3.73 -16.51 0.88
C THR A 19 5.12 -15.94 1.01
N ALA A 20 5.67 -15.43 -0.09
CA ALA A 20 6.94 -14.70 -0.06
C ALA A 20 6.64 -13.23 0.22
N GLN A 21 7.33 -12.64 1.20
CA GLN A 21 7.23 -11.22 1.56
C GLN A 21 8.64 -10.64 1.60
N GLN A 22 8.86 -9.54 0.89
CA GLN A 22 10.16 -8.89 0.78
C GLN A 22 9.99 -7.38 0.97
N TYR A 23 10.88 -6.77 1.75
CA TYR A 23 10.83 -5.35 2.06
C TYR A 23 12.17 -4.67 1.78
N ASN A 24 12.11 -3.42 1.34
CA ASN A 24 13.25 -2.53 1.19
C ASN A 24 12.82 -1.13 1.63
N VAL A 25 13.18 -0.75 2.86
CA VAL A 25 12.81 0.54 3.43
C VAL A 25 14.06 1.38 3.68
N SER A 26 14.06 2.57 3.10
CA SER A 26 15.14 3.55 3.16
C SER A 26 14.60 4.86 3.74
N TYR A 27 15.31 5.42 4.71
CA TYR A 27 14.98 6.71 5.32
C TYR A 27 16.23 7.57 5.39
N LYS A 28 16.18 8.76 4.77
CA LYS A 28 17.31 9.70 4.59
C LYS A 28 18.55 9.09 3.89
N GLU A 29 18.38 7.96 3.23
CA GLU A 29 19.42 7.31 2.44
C GLU A 29 19.53 7.98 1.07
N LYS A 30 20.75 8.12 0.57
CA LYS A 30 21.02 8.64 -0.78
C LYS A 30 21.03 7.48 -1.79
N ASP A 31 20.77 7.80 -3.05
CA ASP A 31 20.91 6.87 -4.18
C ASP A 31 20.09 5.57 -4.04
N VAL A 32 18.88 5.68 -3.47
CA VAL A 32 17.97 4.55 -3.29
C VAL A 32 17.65 3.93 -4.66
N LYS A 33 17.73 2.61 -4.75
CA LYS A 33 17.36 1.83 -5.94
C LYS A 33 16.17 0.94 -5.61
N LEU A 34 15.23 0.88 -6.54
CA LEU A 34 14.12 -0.07 -6.47
C LEU A 34 14.66 -1.49 -6.64
N LYS A 35 14.37 -2.37 -5.68
CA LYS A 35 14.88 -3.75 -5.64
C LYS A 35 13.88 -4.77 -6.16
N TYR A 36 12.58 -4.51 -5.97
CA TYR A 36 11.54 -5.52 -6.19
C TYR A 36 10.51 -5.10 -7.23
N CYS A 37 10.72 -3.98 -7.91
CA CYS A 37 9.82 -3.53 -8.97
C CYS A 37 9.70 -4.62 -10.07
N PRO A 38 8.49 -5.14 -10.35
CA PRO A 38 8.29 -6.18 -11.35
C PRO A 38 8.65 -5.70 -12.76
N ASN A 39 9.10 -6.63 -13.62
CA ASN A 39 9.35 -6.36 -15.04
C ASN A 39 8.10 -6.59 -15.89
N THR A 40 7.03 -5.86 -15.59
CA THR A 40 5.73 -5.95 -16.28
C THR A 40 5.40 -4.63 -17.00
N THR A 41 4.21 -4.50 -17.60
CA THR A 41 3.85 -3.26 -18.32
C THR A 41 3.79 -2.08 -17.36
N PHE A 42 3.04 -2.21 -16.26
CA PHE A 42 2.98 -1.16 -15.25
C PHE A 42 4.24 -1.11 -14.37
N GLY A 43 4.94 -2.22 -14.17
CA GLY A 43 6.24 -2.21 -13.48
C GLY A 43 7.32 -1.39 -14.23
N LYS A 44 7.33 -1.45 -15.57
CA LYS A 44 8.18 -0.56 -16.39
C LYS A 44 7.78 0.90 -16.27
N GLN A 45 6.47 1.20 -16.17
CA GLN A 45 5.99 2.56 -15.91
C GLN A 45 6.50 3.07 -14.56
N ILE A 46 6.42 2.28 -13.49
CA ILE A 46 6.96 2.63 -12.17
C ILE A 46 8.46 2.90 -12.25
N SER A 47 9.21 2.02 -12.91
CA SER A 47 10.66 2.16 -13.07
C SER A 47 11.04 3.43 -13.85
N ALA A 48 10.28 3.76 -14.89
CA ALA A 48 10.47 4.99 -15.67
C ALA A 48 10.14 6.24 -14.84
N GLU A 49 9.03 6.24 -14.10
CA GLU A 49 8.65 7.32 -13.18
C GLU A 49 9.72 7.55 -12.10
N TRP A 50 10.26 6.46 -11.53
CA TRP A 50 11.34 6.50 -10.56
C TRP A 50 12.62 7.12 -11.14
N THR A 51 13.04 6.65 -12.32
CA THR A 51 14.25 7.13 -12.99
C THR A 51 14.13 8.61 -13.37
N ALA A 52 12.95 9.04 -13.82
CA ALA A 52 12.69 10.43 -14.21
C ALA A 52 12.82 11.45 -13.07
N LYS A 53 12.84 11.00 -11.80
CA LYS A 53 13.08 11.89 -10.65
C LYS A 53 14.51 12.42 -10.58
N ASN A 54 15.44 11.90 -11.39
CA ASN A 54 16.80 12.42 -11.56
C ASN A 54 17.54 12.66 -10.23
N GLY A 55 17.48 11.70 -9.30
CA GLY A 55 18.18 11.78 -8.01
C GLY A 55 17.49 12.63 -6.94
N LYS A 56 16.31 13.21 -7.21
CA LYS A 56 15.44 13.77 -6.17
C LYS A 56 14.72 12.63 -5.44
N THR A 57 15.44 11.95 -4.56
CA THR A 57 14.90 10.85 -3.76
C THR A 57 14.12 11.44 -2.58
N PRO A 58 12.84 11.06 -2.40
CA PRO A 58 12.09 11.40 -1.19
C PRO A 58 12.82 10.89 0.04
N ASN A 59 12.67 11.56 1.18
CA ASN A 59 13.41 11.15 2.37
C ASN A 59 12.90 9.85 3.00
N LEU A 60 11.73 9.34 2.58
CA LEU A 60 11.23 7.99 2.83
C LEU A 60 10.96 7.29 1.51
N VAL A 61 11.46 6.07 1.40
CA VAL A 61 11.13 5.12 0.34
C VAL A 61 10.88 3.76 0.98
N ALA A 62 9.74 3.14 0.73
CA ALA A 62 9.46 1.78 1.17
C ALA A 62 8.94 0.94 0.00
N GLU A 63 9.64 -0.14 -0.32
CA GLU A 63 9.13 -1.18 -1.22
C GLU A 63 8.68 -2.38 -0.41
N ALA A 64 7.54 -2.93 -0.80
CA ALA A 64 7.11 -4.25 -0.37
C ALA A 64 6.70 -5.07 -1.60
N TYR A 65 7.08 -6.34 -1.59
CA TYR A 65 6.71 -7.31 -2.61
C TYR A 65 6.14 -8.55 -1.96
N TYR A 66 4.92 -8.91 -2.35
CA TYR A 66 4.19 -10.05 -1.82
C TYR A 66 3.77 -11.00 -2.95
N VAL A 67 3.72 -12.28 -2.65
CA VAL A 67 3.29 -13.33 -3.58
C VAL A 67 2.24 -14.20 -2.92
N LEU A 68 1.13 -14.42 -3.63
CA LEU A 68 0.07 -15.36 -3.29
C LEU A 68 -0.06 -16.44 -4.38
N PRO A 69 -0.37 -17.70 -4.01
CA PRO A 69 -0.75 -18.69 -5.00
C PRO A 69 -1.92 -18.20 -5.84
N LYS A 70 -1.82 -18.37 -7.16
CA LYS A 70 -2.88 -17.97 -8.07
C LYS A 70 -4.13 -18.83 -7.90
N ASN A 71 -5.27 -18.17 -7.76
CA ASN A 71 -6.60 -18.73 -7.83
C ASN A 71 -7.18 -18.46 -9.21
N GLU A 72 -7.21 -19.50 -10.07
CA GLU A 72 -7.67 -19.41 -11.46
C GLU A 72 -9.16 -19.01 -11.60
N LYS A 73 -9.93 -19.02 -10.50
CA LYS A 73 -11.32 -18.54 -10.51
C LYS A 73 -11.42 -17.03 -10.35
N VAL A 74 -10.37 -16.37 -9.86
CA VAL A 74 -10.38 -14.94 -9.56
C VAL A 74 -9.82 -14.18 -10.75
N THR A 75 -10.67 -13.36 -11.36
CA THR A 75 -10.32 -12.54 -12.53
C THR A 75 -9.64 -11.23 -12.12
N MET A 76 -9.04 -10.53 -13.10
CA MET A 76 -8.55 -9.17 -12.86
C MET A 76 -9.68 -8.19 -12.50
N ASP A 77 -10.90 -8.41 -12.99
CA ASP A 77 -12.06 -7.61 -12.61
C ASP A 77 -12.46 -7.83 -11.15
N ASP A 78 -12.37 -9.06 -10.64
CA ASP A 78 -12.57 -9.36 -9.21
C ASP A 78 -11.55 -8.63 -8.33
N ILE A 79 -10.27 -8.67 -8.72
CA ILE A 79 -9.17 -7.98 -8.04
C ILE A 79 -9.41 -6.46 -8.08
N SER A 80 -9.84 -5.94 -9.23
CA SER A 80 -10.15 -4.53 -9.44
C SER A 80 -11.34 -4.04 -8.60
N VAL A 81 -12.37 -4.86 -8.44
CA VAL A 81 -13.50 -4.60 -7.53
C VAL A 81 -13.02 -4.58 -6.09
N MET A 82 -12.22 -5.57 -5.69
CA MET A 82 -11.64 -5.63 -4.35
C MET A 82 -10.83 -4.38 -4.05
N ALA A 83 -9.89 -4.00 -4.92
CA ALA A 83 -9.05 -2.82 -4.73
C ALA A 83 -9.81 -1.48 -4.64
N ARG A 84 -11.08 -1.45 -5.07
CA ARG A 84 -11.97 -0.27 -4.98
C ARG A 84 -13.03 -0.39 -3.90
N SER A 85 -13.05 -1.47 -3.12
CA SER A 85 -13.99 -1.72 -2.02
C SER A 85 -13.52 -1.09 -0.71
N PHE A 86 -13.17 0.21 -0.74
CA PHE A 86 -12.52 0.90 0.37
C PHE A 86 -13.31 0.87 1.68
N SER A 87 -14.64 0.87 1.63
CA SER A 87 -15.48 0.80 2.82
C SER A 87 -15.29 -0.47 3.64
N THR A 88 -14.84 -1.55 3.00
CA THR A 88 -14.57 -2.84 3.65
C THR A 88 -13.19 -2.91 4.31
N MET A 89 -12.36 -1.86 4.15
CA MET A 89 -11.09 -1.70 4.87
C MET A 89 -11.27 -1.01 6.24
N GLU A 90 -12.48 -0.51 6.56
CA GLU A 90 -12.77 0.02 7.88
C GLU A 90 -12.66 -1.09 8.94
N GLY A 91 -11.92 -0.82 10.00
CA GLY A 91 -11.70 -1.77 11.11
C GLY A 91 -10.54 -2.75 10.93
N ILE A 92 -9.79 -2.71 9.81
CA ILE A 92 -8.61 -3.59 9.67
C ILE A 92 -7.59 -3.30 10.77
N GLN A 93 -6.91 -4.34 11.25
CA GLN A 93 -5.99 -4.25 12.38
C GLN A 93 -4.54 -4.46 11.95
N TYR A 94 -3.62 -3.86 12.69
CA TYR A 94 -2.18 -4.10 12.59
C TYR A 94 -1.60 -4.33 13.99
N TYR A 95 -0.48 -5.04 14.07
CA TYR A 95 0.25 -5.15 15.32
C TYR A 95 1.18 -3.94 15.47
N SER A 96 0.93 -3.10 16.48
CA SER A 96 1.81 -1.99 16.84
C SER A 96 3.02 -2.54 17.59
N ASN A 97 4.21 -2.50 16.99
CA ASN A 97 5.44 -2.90 17.68
C ASN A 97 5.76 -1.97 18.85
N SER A 98 5.29 -0.72 18.77
CA SER A 98 5.50 0.34 19.77
C SER A 98 4.69 0.10 21.03
N ASP A 99 3.43 -0.29 20.86
CA ASP A 99 2.46 -0.48 21.94
C ASP A 99 2.26 -1.96 22.28
N GLU A 100 2.99 -2.85 21.59
CA GLU A 100 2.98 -4.31 21.71
C GLU A 100 1.58 -4.95 21.65
N LYS A 101 0.65 -4.33 20.92
CA LYS A 101 -0.76 -4.76 20.85
C LYS A 101 -1.36 -4.57 19.45
N TYR A 102 -2.46 -5.24 19.18
CA TYR A 102 -3.26 -5.00 17.99
C TYR A 102 -4.00 -3.67 18.09
N GLU A 103 -3.87 -2.85 17.06
CA GLU A 103 -4.57 -1.57 16.91
C GLU A 103 -5.33 -1.52 15.60
N THR A 104 -6.41 -0.73 15.56
CA THR A 104 -7.19 -0.50 14.34
C THR A 104 -6.43 0.46 13.45
N LEU A 105 -6.06 0.03 12.23
CA LEU A 105 -5.37 0.89 11.27
C LEU A 105 -6.29 2.00 10.76
N TYR A 106 -7.47 1.63 10.25
CA TYR A 106 -8.46 2.58 9.74
C TYR A 106 -9.75 2.52 10.56
N SER A 107 -9.98 3.53 11.39
CA SER A 107 -11.25 3.63 12.13
C SER A 107 -12.40 4.13 11.25
N GLU A 108 -12.07 4.81 10.15
CA GLU A 108 -12.99 5.18 9.07
C GLU A 108 -12.25 4.98 7.75
N CYS A 109 -12.89 4.35 6.77
CA CYS A 109 -12.37 4.27 5.40
C CYS A 109 -13.56 4.25 4.44
N TYR A 110 -13.68 5.21 3.52
CA TYR A 110 -14.77 5.23 2.54
C TYR A 110 -14.51 6.17 1.37
N THR A 111 -15.22 5.92 0.27
CA THR A 111 -15.23 6.79 -0.90
C THR A 111 -15.98 8.10 -0.63
N VAL A 112 -15.45 9.21 -1.16
CA VAL A 112 -16.06 10.56 -1.08
C VAL A 112 -16.24 11.16 -2.48
N SER A 113 -17.20 12.08 -2.62
CA SER A 113 -17.58 12.65 -3.93
C SER A 113 -16.51 13.52 -4.58
N ASP A 114 -15.63 14.11 -3.79
CA ASP A 114 -14.67 15.12 -4.22
C ASP A 114 -13.48 15.21 -3.25
N LYS A 115 -12.50 16.00 -3.66
CA LYS A 115 -11.27 16.28 -2.91
C LYS A 115 -11.48 16.94 -1.54
N ASP A 116 -12.65 17.55 -1.28
CA ASP A 116 -12.93 18.20 0.01
C ASP A 116 -13.42 17.18 1.04
N GLY A 117 -13.77 15.95 0.63
CA GLY A 117 -14.13 14.85 1.53
C GLY A 117 -15.46 15.03 2.28
N LYS A 118 -16.32 15.96 1.84
CA LYS A 118 -17.52 16.36 2.61
C LYS A 118 -18.65 15.34 2.55
N LYS A 119 -18.78 14.59 1.45
CA LYS A 119 -19.90 13.68 1.22
C LYS A 119 -19.39 12.27 0.96
N LYS A 120 -19.69 11.36 1.89
CA LYS A 120 -19.54 9.91 1.72
C LYS A 120 -20.45 9.43 0.58
N ILE A 121 -19.90 8.58 -0.30
CA ILE A 121 -20.63 7.92 -1.38
C ILE A 121 -20.34 6.42 -1.38
N PRO A 122 -21.15 5.58 -2.05
CA PRO A 122 -20.83 4.17 -2.23
C PRO A 122 -19.49 3.97 -2.96
N ASP A 123 -18.84 2.84 -2.70
CA ASP A 123 -17.60 2.48 -3.38
C ASP A 123 -17.80 2.33 -4.89
N MET A 124 -16.86 2.86 -5.68
CA MET A 124 -16.97 2.94 -7.14
C MET A 124 -16.49 1.65 -7.83
N THR A 125 -17.13 0.52 -7.51
CA THR A 125 -16.72 -0.83 -7.95
C THR A 125 -17.26 -1.24 -9.32
N SER A 126 -18.24 -0.53 -9.90
CA SER A 126 -18.80 -0.87 -11.21
C SER A 126 -17.79 -0.69 -12.36
N GLY A 127 -17.78 -1.61 -13.32
CA GLY A 127 -16.95 -1.56 -14.53
C GLY A 127 -15.43 -1.62 -14.27
N SER A 128 -14.65 -1.47 -15.33
CA SER A 128 -13.18 -1.44 -15.28
C SER A 128 -12.67 -0.27 -14.44
N ALA A 129 -11.55 -0.46 -13.72
CA ALA A 129 -10.85 0.61 -13.01
C ALA A 129 -10.03 1.51 -13.92
N ASP A 130 -9.82 1.16 -15.19
CA ASP A 130 -8.93 1.92 -16.07
C ASP A 130 -9.37 3.39 -16.22
N GLY A 131 -8.44 4.32 -16.00
CA GLY A 131 -8.69 5.75 -16.06
C GLY A 131 -9.54 6.31 -14.90
N LYS A 132 -9.94 5.50 -13.91
CA LYS A 132 -10.72 6.01 -12.78
C LYS A 132 -9.88 6.89 -11.86
N LYS A 133 -10.47 8.02 -11.49
CA LYS A 133 -10.05 8.87 -10.37
C LYS A 133 -11.09 8.76 -9.26
N ILE A 134 -10.64 8.39 -8.06
CA ILE A 134 -11.50 8.19 -6.89
C ILE A 134 -10.91 8.98 -5.72
N TYR A 135 -11.76 9.61 -4.92
CA TYR A 135 -11.33 10.22 -3.66
C TYR A 135 -11.76 9.32 -2.51
N ILE A 136 -10.85 9.07 -1.58
CA ILE A 136 -11.12 8.28 -0.39
C ILE A 136 -10.77 9.07 0.85
N LEU A 137 -11.53 8.86 1.90
CA LEU A 137 -11.25 9.38 3.22
C LEU A 137 -10.79 8.23 4.09
N GLN A 138 -9.62 8.40 4.71
CA GLN A 138 -9.07 7.44 5.65
C GLN A 138 -8.81 8.14 6.97
N LYS A 139 -9.27 7.54 8.07
CA LYS A 139 -8.88 7.92 9.42
C LYS A 139 -7.89 6.89 9.94
N ASP A 140 -6.62 7.17 9.69
CA ASP A 140 -5.47 6.40 10.13
C ASP A 140 -5.20 6.64 11.61
N ASN A 141 -4.80 5.60 12.32
CA ASN A 141 -4.55 5.65 13.76
C ASN A 141 -3.43 6.62 14.18
N SER A 142 -2.47 6.91 13.29
CA SER A 142 -1.34 7.79 13.58
C SER A 142 -1.51 9.20 13.03
N PHE A 143 -2.07 9.33 11.83
CA PHE A 143 -2.18 10.61 11.13
C PHE A 143 -3.56 11.26 11.23
N GLY A 144 -4.52 10.58 11.84
CA GLY A 144 -5.89 11.02 11.90
C GLY A 144 -6.57 10.95 10.53
N LYS A 145 -7.50 11.88 10.32
CA LYS A 145 -8.38 11.89 9.14
C LYS A 145 -7.74 12.67 7.99
N SER A 146 -7.70 12.05 6.81
CA SER A 146 -7.22 12.70 5.58
C SER A 146 -7.91 12.15 4.33
N VAL A 147 -8.11 13.03 3.34
CA VAL A 147 -8.54 12.65 1.98
C VAL A 147 -7.35 12.32 1.10
N TYR A 148 -7.46 11.24 0.33
CA TYR A 148 -6.49 10.80 -0.67
C TYR A 148 -7.12 10.80 -2.07
N GLU A 149 -6.33 11.17 -3.07
CA GLU A 149 -6.68 10.96 -4.48
C GLU A 149 -6.08 9.64 -4.96
N MET A 150 -6.95 8.78 -5.47
CA MET A 150 -6.62 7.50 -6.09
C MET A 150 -6.72 7.63 -7.61
N ASN A 151 -5.68 7.23 -8.34
CA ASN A 151 -5.71 7.14 -9.80
C ASN A 151 -5.42 5.71 -10.23
N PHE A 152 -6.30 5.13 -11.05
CA PHE A 152 -6.25 3.72 -11.45
C PHE A 152 -5.92 3.55 -12.93
N LYS A 153 -5.20 2.47 -13.24
CA LYS A 153 -5.04 1.90 -14.57
C LYS A 153 -5.26 0.39 -14.48
N GLN A 154 -5.89 -0.18 -15.49
CA GLN A 154 -6.17 -1.62 -15.53
C GLN A 154 -5.90 -2.17 -16.92
N SER A 155 -5.25 -3.33 -16.97
CA SER A 155 -5.12 -4.16 -18.16
C SER A 155 -5.77 -5.52 -17.94
N ALA A 156 -5.62 -6.45 -18.88
CA ALA A 156 -6.12 -7.82 -18.71
C ALA A 156 -5.46 -8.54 -17.51
N ASP A 157 -4.18 -8.25 -17.27
CA ASP A 157 -3.35 -9.01 -16.33
C ASP A 157 -2.81 -8.16 -15.17
N GLU A 158 -3.02 -6.84 -15.19
CA GLU A 158 -2.47 -5.95 -14.16
C GLU A 158 -3.46 -4.88 -13.70
N LEU A 159 -3.44 -4.59 -12.40
CA LEU A 159 -4.05 -3.42 -11.81
C LEU A 159 -2.96 -2.52 -11.24
N TYR A 160 -2.95 -1.26 -11.63
CA TYR A 160 -2.07 -0.23 -11.08
C TYR A 160 -2.89 0.86 -10.45
N PHE A 161 -2.49 1.35 -9.28
CA PHE A 161 -3.03 2.59 -8.76
C PHE A 161 -2.03 3.38 -7.94
N THR A 162 -2.25 4.70 -7.88
CA THR A 162 -1.55 5.58 -6.95
C THR A 162 -2.51 6.16 -5.94
N SER A 163 -2.09 6.28 -4.69
CA SER A 163 -2.76 7.08 -3.64
C SER A 163 -1.88 8.26 -3.27
N VAL A 164 -2.43 9.48 -3.27
CA VAL A 164 -1.71 10.69 -2.87
C VAL A 164 -2.51 11.45 -1.84
N ASN A 165 -1.88 11.82 -0.72
CA ASN A 165 -2.55 12.60 0.32
C ASN A 165 -2.89 14.02 -0.20
N LEU A 166 -4.14 14.46 -0.04
CA LEU A 166 -4.57 15.80 -0.46
C LEU A 166 -4.42 16.84 0.64
N GLU A 167 -4.40 16.39 1.88
CA GLU A 167 -4.25 17.22 3.07
C GLU A 167 -2.92 16.93 3.76
N SER A 168 -2.47 17.85 4.62
CA SER A 168 -1.29 17.59 5.44
C SER A 168 -1.63 16.54 6.50
N LEU A 169 -0.72 15.59 6.71
CA LEU A 169 -0.84 14.58 7.76
C LEU A 169 -0.19 15.09 9.04
N TRP A 170 -0.89 14.97 10.16
CA TRP A 170 -0.47 15.47 11.45
C TRP A 170 -0.25 14.34 12.44
N TYR A 171 0.86 14.39 13.17
CA TYR A 171 1.12 13.52 14.30
C TYR A 171 1.04 14.35 15.58
N GLY A 172 -0.10 14.23 16.28
CA GLY A 172 -0.45 15.19 17.34
C GLY A 172 -0.53 16.62 16.79
N ILE A 173 0.27 17.54 17.37
CA ILE A 173 0.34 18.95 16.93
C ILE A 173 1.41 19.21 15.86
N PHE A 174 2.17 18.20 15.45
CA PHE A 174 3.26 18.35 14.48
C PHE A 174 2.82 17.92 13.09
N LYS A 175 3.04 18.77 12.09
CA LYS A 175 2.83 18.39 10.69
C LYS A 175 3.91 17.39 10.27
N ALA A 176 3.52 16.13 10.09
CA ALA A 176 4.42 15.04 9.73
C ALA A 176 4.67 14.98 8.22
N VAL A 177 3.64 15.19 7.42
CA VAL A 177 3.71 15.14 5.95
C VAL A 177 2.91 16.30 5.37
N SER A 178 3.49 17.02 4.40
CA SER A 178 2.75 18.08 3.70
C SER A 178 1.76 17.50 2.68
N ALA A 179 0.76 18.28 2.28
CA ALA A 179 -0.15 17.88 1.21
C ALA A 179 0.64 17.47 -0.05
N LYS A 180 0.24 16.35 -0.68
CA LYS A 180 0.86 15.74 -1.86
C LYS A 180 2.30 15.24 -1.68
N ALA A 181 2.78 15.16 -0.44
CA ALA A 181 4.13 14.71 -0.12
C ALA A 181 4.21 13.25 0.32
N LEU A 182 3.12 12.49 0.28
CA LEU A 182 3.09 11.03 0.42
C LEU A 182 2.34 10.43 -0.77
N LYS A 183 3.04 9.61 -1.55
CA LYS A 183 2.51 8.82 -2.66
C LYS A 183 2.72 7.35 -2.35
N LEU A 184 1.64 6.58 -2.41
CA LEU A 184 1.70 5.13 -2.50
C LEU A 184 1.42 4.75 -3.95
N THR A 185 2.22 3.85 -4.51
CA THR A 185 1.99 3.20 -5.80
C THR A 185 1.80 1.71 -5.54
N PHE A 186 0.71 1.17 -6.05
CA PHE A 186 0.36 -0.23 -5.88
C PHE A 186 0.23 -0.86 -7.27
N LEU A 187 0.82 -2.02 -7.43
CA LEU A 187 0.74 -2.85 -8.63
C LEU A 187 0.34 -4.26 -8.22
N ILE A 188 -0.71 -4.78 -8.84
CA ILE A 188 -1.12 -6.18 -8.73
C ILE A 188 -0.97 -6.82 -10.11
N ASN A 189 -0.20 -7.90 -10.21
CA ASN A 189 0.01 -8.66 -11.45
C ASN A 189 -0.57 -10.07 -11.30
N ASN A 190 -1.53 -10.41 -12.17
CA ASN A 190 -2.19 -11.70 -12.26
C ASN A 190 -1.87 -12.44 -13.58
N GLY A 191 -0.94 -11.92 -14.39
CA GLY A 191 -0.51 -12.56 -15.65
C GLY A 191 0.50 -13.69 -15.45
N GLY A 192 1.08 -13.82 -14.25
CA GLY A 192 2.07 -14.82 -13.91
C GLY A 192 1.49 -16.15 -13.42
N LYS A 193 2.38 -17.00 -12.91
CA LYS A 193 2.06 -18.24 -12.20
C LYS A 193 1.39 -17.97 -10.85
N ASP A 194 1.83 -16.92 -10.18
CA ASP A 194 1.36 -16.49 -8.88
C ASP A 194 0.73 -15.09 -9.01
N LEU A 195 -0.08 -14.70 -8.02
CA LEU A 195 -0.57 -13.34 -7.89
C LEU A 195 0.48 -12.51 -7.14
N GLU A 196 0.98 -11.46 -7.79
CA GLU A 196 2.06 -10.63 -7.26
C GLU A 196 1.53 -9.25 -6.86
N PHE A 197 1.92 -8.78 -5.68
CA PHE A 197 1.62 -7.43 -5.20
C PHE A 197 2.93 -6.69 -5.01
N TYR A 198 3.08 -5.55 -5.66
CA TYR A 198 4.19 -4.63 -5.46
C TYR A 198 3.66 -3.30 -4.93
N VAL A 199 4.25 -2.83 -3.84
CA VAL A 199 3.91 -1.55 -3.23
C VAL A 199 5.16 -0.71 -3.13
N LEU A 200 5.07 0.53 -3.59
CA LEU A 200 6.10 1.56 -3.45
C LEU A 200 5.50 2.75 -2.72
N VAL A 201 5.99 3.04 -1.52
CA VAL A 201 5.67 4.24 -0.75
C VAL A 201 6.81 5.22 -0.91
N GLU A 202 6.45 6.46 -1.20
CA GLU A 202 7.36 7.56 -1.45
C GLU A 202 6.87 8.76 -0.64
N GLY A 203 7.72 9.34 0.20
CA GLY A 203 7.30 10.54 0.91
C GLY A 203 8.39 11.41 1.50
N ASP A 204 8.05 12.68 1.70
CA ASP A 204 8.86 13.66 2.41
C ASP A 204 8.29 13.86 3.81
N ILE A 205 8.78 13.04 4.74
CA ILE A 205 8.38 13.06 6.15
C ILE A 205 9.25 14.04 6.91
N ALA A 206 8.64 14.84 7.80
CA ALA A 206 9.39 15.70 8.70
C ALA A 206 10.49 14.90 9.41
N SER A 207 11.72 15.45 9.44
CA SER A 207 12.84 14.79 10.08
C SER A 207 12.62 14.73 11.58
N ILE A 208 12.44 13.54 12.12
CA ILE A 208 12.43 13.29 13.55
C ILE A 208 13.74 12.55 13.89
N PRO A 209 14.58 13.07 14.80
CA PRO A 209 15.81 12.41 15.21
C PRO A 209 15.55 11.07 15.90
N PHE A 210 16.39 10.05 15.62
CA PHE A 210 16.46 8.76 16.33
C PHE A 210 15.22 7.85 16.27
N ILE A 211 14.33 8.03 15.29
CA ILE A 211 13.15 7.14 15.11
C ILE A 211 13.21 6.32 13.83
N ASP A 212 14.37 6.23 13.19
CA ASP A 212 14.53 5.66 11.85
C ASP A 212 14.03 4.21 11.78
N ASP A 213 14.48 3.34 12.69
CA ASP A 213 14.07 1.93 12.73
C ASP A 213 12.60 1.77 13.09
N PHE A 214 12.13 2.59 14.04
CA PHE A 214 10.72 2.63 14.43
C PHE A 214 9.82 3.00 13.25
N LEU A 215 10.19 4.00 12.45
CA LEU A 215 9.45 4.37 11.25
C LEU A 215 9.42 3.22 10.26
N LYS A 216 10.57 2.58 10.00
CA LYS A 216 10.68 1.46 9.07
C LYS A 216 9.74 0.32 9.47
N GLU A 217 9.76 -0.09 10.73
CA GLU A 217 8.88 -1.13 11.26
C GLU A 217 7.39 -0.74 11.21
N SER A 218 7.09 0.50 11.57
CA SER A 218 5.75 1.08 11.54
C SER A 218 5.16 1.07 10.11
N PHE A 219 5.94 1.41 9.09
CA PHE A 219 5.51 1.31 7.69
C PHE A 219 5.29 -0.13 7.24
N VAL A 220 6.19 -1.05 7.59
CA VAL A 220 6.04 -2.48 7.25
C VAL A 220 4.75 -3.04 7.86
N ALA A 221 4.48 -2.79 9.14
CA ALA A 221 3.27 -3.28 9.81
C ALA A 221 1.97 -2.79 9.14
N ARG A 222 1.96 -1.55 8.63
CA ARG A 222 0.80 -1.01 7.88
C ARG A 222 0.66 -1.62 6.50
N LEU A 223 1.76 -1.79 5.77
CA LEU A 223 1.76 -2.47 4.48
C LEU A 223 1.25 -3.90 4.63
N ASP A 224 1.66 -4.59 5.69
CA ASP A 224 1.19 -5.94 5.99
C ASP A 224 -0.27 -5.99 6.35
N ALA A 225 -0.80 -5.02 7.11
CA ALA A 225 -2.23 -4.96 7.40
C ALA A 225 -3.08 -4.79 6.14
N VAL A 226 -2.66 -3.89 5.24
CA VAL A 226 -3.33 -3.70 3.93
C VAL A 226 -3.21 -4.95 3.06
N TYR A 227 -2.02 -5.55 2.98
CA TYR A 227 -1.81 -6.80 2.23
C TYR A 227 -2.64 -7.96 2.80
N ASN A 228 -2.68 -8.13 4.12
CA ASN A 228 -3.46 -9.19 4.77
C ASN A 228 -4.96 -9.01 4.51
N TRP A 229 -5.44 -7.77 4.43
CA TRP A 229 -6.80 -7.49 3.98
C TRP A 229 -7.03 -7.96 2.54
N TYR A 230 -6.13 -7.65 1.60
CA TYR A 230 -6.21 -8.16 0.22
C TYR A 230 -6.17 -9.70 0.18
N ARG A 231 -5.22 -10.32 0.88
CA ARG A 231 -5.07 -11.78 0.94
C ARG A 231 -6.37 -12.44 1.40
N LYS A 232 -6.93 -11.98 2.53
CA LYS A 232 -8.16 -12.54 3.08
C LYS A 232 -9.31 -12.49 2.07
N ASN A 233 -9.54 -11.33 1.46
CA ASN A 233 -10.61 -11.15 0.48
C ASN A 233 -10.37 -11.95 -0.82
N TYR A 234 -9.10 -12.22 -1.16
CA TYR A 234 -8.73 -13.06 -2.30
C TYR A 234 -8.94 -14.55 -2.04
N GLU A 235 -8.60 -15.02 -0.85
CA GLU A 235 -8.76 -16.42 -0.43
C GLU A 235 -10.24 -16.82 -0.22
N GLU A 236 -11.11 -15.85 0.08
CA GLU A 236 -12.55 -16.07 0.27
C GLU A 236 -13.36 -16.14 -1.04
N LYS A 237 -12.73 -15.92 -2.21
CA LYS A 237 -13.35 -16.00 -3.55
C LYS A 237 -13.12 -17.34 -4.24
#